data_AF-A0A497PIK5-F1
#
_entry.id   AF-A0A497PIK5-F1
#
_cell.length_a   1.000
_cell.length_b   1.000
_cell.length_c   1.000
_cell.angle_alpha   90.00
_cell.angle_beta   90.00
_cell.angle_gamma   90.00
#
_symmetry.space_group_name_H-M   'P 1'
#
loop_
_entity.id
_entity.type
_entity.pdbx_description
1 polymer ?
#
loop_
_entity_poly.entity_id
_entity_poly.type
_entity_poly.pdbx_seq_one_letter_code
_entity_poly.pdbx_strand_id
1 'polypeptide(L)'
;MKETNNNLPKWFDGTVYDAGDTVTNPFSGEDYKLNAEELSMYDLIMGLNYVGDHRGWDDELINTQQKALSWFRTNNSKAYMALLD
;
A
#
# COMPACT_ATOMS: atom_id res chain seq x y z
N MET A 1 15.41 11.45 -17.36
CA MET A 1 15.26 11.40 -15.89
C MET A 1 13.77 11.16 -15.65
N LYS A 2 13.38 10.00 -15.11
CA LYS A 2 11.95 9.73 -14.85
C LYS A 2 11.59 10.52 -13.60
N GLU A 3 10.76 11.53 -13.78
CA GLU A 3 10.17 12.31 -12.70
C GLU A 3 9.50 11.35 -11.72
N THR A 4 10.06 11.18 -10.54
CA THR A 4 9.36 10.58 -9.40
C THR A 4 8.31 11.59 -8.98
N ASN A 5 7.18 11.56 -9.67
CA ASN A 5 5.97 12.24 -9.24
C ASN A 5 5.59 11.60 -7.91
N ASN A 6 5.97 12.24 -6.80
CA ASN A 6 5.47 11.98 -5.46
C ASN A 6 3.93 12.13 -5.48
N ASN A 7 3.24 11.09 -5.94
CA ASN A 7 1.78 11.02 -6.07
C ASN A 7 1.11 10.54 -4.78
N LEU A 8 1.88 10.39 -3.71
CA LEU A 8 1.33 10.06 -2.40
C LEU A 8 0.41 11.19 -1.94
N PRO A 9 -0.77 10.85 -1.42
CA PRO A 9 -1.75 11.84 -1.02
C PRO A 9 -1.30 12.57 0.25
N LYS A 10 -1.75 13.80 0.45
CA LYS A 10 -1.35 14.63 1.61
C LYS A 10 -1.71 14.03 2.98
N TRP A 11 -2.65 13.09 3.02
CA TRP A 11 -3.06 12.40 4.24
C TRP A 11 -2.20 11.16 4.55
N PHE A 12 -1.28 10.79 3.65
CA PHE A 12 -0.37 9.68 3.86
C PHE A 12 0.59 10.02 5.00
N ASP A 13 0.51 9.23 6.07
CA ASP A 13 1.33 9.37 7.29
C ASP A 13 2.25 8.15 7.51
N GLY A 14 2.55 7.42 6.42
CA GLY A 14 3.46 6.28 6.44
C GLY A 14 4.91 6.69 6.17
N THR A 15 5.80 5.71 6.24
CA THR A 15 7.20 5.89 5.81
C THR A 15 7.24 5.89 4.28
N VAL A 16 7.86 6.91 3.69
CA VAL A 16 8.12 6.96 2.24
C VAL A 16 9.49 6.36 1.98
N TYR A 17 9.54 5.28 1.22
CA TYR A 17 10.78 4.67 0.77
C TYR A 17 11.45 5.50 -0.33
N ASP A 18 12.78 5.47 -0.40
CA ASP A 18 13.55 6.13 -1.46
C ASP A 18 13.56 5.32 -2.77
N ALA A 19 13.32 4.00 -2.66
CA ALA A 19 13.30 3.06 -3.77
C ALA A 19 12.18 2.03 -3.60
N GLY A 20 11.64 1.58 -4.73
CA GLY A 20 10.69 0.47 -4.77
C GLY A 20 11.39 -0.88 -4.72
N ASP A 21 10.62 -1.93 -4.46
CA ASP A 21 11.11 -3.29 -4.34
C ASP A 21 10.10 -4.30 -4.91
N THR A 22 10.50 -5.57 -4.99
CA THR A 22 9.64 -6.67 -5.38
C THR A 22 8.95 -7.26 -4.15
N VAL A 23 7.62 -7.30 -4.19
CA VAL A 23 6.79 -7.92 -3.17
C VAL A 23 6.22 -9.22 -3.70
N THR A 24 6.41 -10.30 -2.94
CA THR A 24 5.82 -11.62 -3.23
C THR A 24 4.48 -11.75 -2.52
N ASN A 25 3.41 -12.07 -3.25
CA ASN A 25 2.14 -12.41 -2.60
C ASN A 25 2.29 -13.76 -1.87
N PRO A 26 2.08 -13.83 -0.55
CA PRO A 26 2.14 -15.09 0.20
C PRO A 26 1.06 -16.11 -0.19
N PHE A 27 -0.06 -15.68 -0.79
CA PHE A 27 -1.18 -16.54 -1.18
C PHE A 27 -1.00 -17.16 -2.56
N SER A 28 -0.63 -16.36 -3.57
CA SER A 28 -0.44 -16.85 -4.95
C SER A 28 1.01 -17.26 -5.25
N GLY A 29 1.98 -16.77 -4.49
CA GLY A 29 3.41 -16.94 -4.74
C GLY A 29 3.93 -16.08 -5.91
N GLU A 30 3.14 -15.14 -6.41
CA GLU A 30 3.54 -14.27 -7.50
C GLU A 30 4.33 -13.05 -7.02
N ASP A 31 5.37 -12.69 -7.76
CA ASP A 31 6.22 -11.54 -7.49
C ASP A 31 5.78 -10.31 -8.28
N TYR A 32 5.56 -9.20 -7.57
CA TYR A 32 5.18 -7.92 -8.16
C TYR A 32 6.19 -6.83 -7.82
N LYS A 33 6.73 -6.20 -8.86
CA LYS A 33 7.63 -5.05 -8.69
C LYS A 33 6.82 -3.79 -8.45
N LEU A 34 7.04 -3.18 -7.28
CA LEU A 34 6.45 -1.91 -6.89
C LEU A 34 7.48 -0.78 -7.02
N ASN A 35 7.02 0.43 -7.32
CA ASN A 35 7.83 1.64 -7.14
C ASN A 35 7.89 2.04 -5.66
N ALA A 36 8.62 3.10 -5.35
CA ALA A 36 8.85 3.52 -3.97
C ALA A 36 7.55 3.94 -3.27
N GLU A 37 6.68 4.66 -3.98
CA GLU A 37 5.40 5.15 -3.50
C GLU A 37 4.39 4.02 -3.27
N GLU A 38 4.30 3.08 -4.21
CA GLU A 38 3.47 1.88 -4.11
C GLU A 38 3.92 1.01 -2.94
N LEU A 39 5.23 0.76 -2.81
CA LEU A 39 5.77 -0.01 -1.69
C LEU A 39 5.44 0.66 -0.34
N SER A 40 5.56 1.98 -0.28
CA SER A 40 5.22 2.78 0.91
C SER A 40 3.75 2.65 1.29
N MET A 41 2.85 2.71 0.29
CA MET A 41 1.41 2.53 0.51
C MET A 41 1.05 1.09 0.88
N TYR A 42 1.70 0.11 0.26
CA TYR A 42 1.51 -1.30 0.57
C TYR A 42 1.88 -1.59 2.04
N ASP A 43 3.03 -1.08 2.49
CA ASP A 43 3.49 -1.23 3.88
C ASP A 43 2.52 -0.58 4.87
N LEU A 44 1.99 0.61 4.56
CA LEU A 44 0.93 1.24 5.36
C LEU A 44 -0.31 0.35 5.47
N ILE A 45 -0.79 -0.22 4.37
CA ILE A 45 -1.98 -1.10 4.37
C ILE A 45 -1.73 -2.33 5.24
N MET A 46 -0.56 -2.96 5.11
CA MET A 46 -0.19 -4.12 5.92
C MET A 46 -0.09 -3.78 7.41
N GLY A 47 0.48 -2.63 7.74
CA GLY A 47 0.52 -2.11 9.11
C GLY A 47 -0.87 -1.85 9.68
N LEU A 48 -1.77 -1.24 8.91
CA LEU A 48 -3.17 -1.01 9.30
C LEU A 48 -3.91 -2.31 9.53
N ASN A 49 -3.75 -3.30 8.66
CA ASN A 49 -4.33 -4.65 8.83
C ASN A 49 -3.82 -5.31 10.10
N TYR A 50 -2.50 -5.30 10.30
CA TYR A 50 -1.88 -5.88 11.50
C TYR A 50 -2.41 -5.22 12.78
N VAL A 51 -2.44 -3.89 12.82
CA VAL A 51 -2.94 -3.14 13.98
C VAL A 51 -4.43 -3.40 14.19
N GLY A 52 -5.24 -3.34 13.15
CA GLY A 52 -6.68 -3.61 13.21
C GLY A 52 -6.99 -5.02 13.70
N ASP A 53 -6.26 -6.02 13.23
CA ASP A 53 -6.45 -7.42 13.64
C ASP A 53 -5.99 -7.70 15.08
N HIS A 54 -4.95 -7.00 15.57
CA HIS A 54 -4.40 -7.24 16.91
C HIS A 54 -5.00 -6.33 18.00
N ARG A 55 -5.34 -5.08 17.67
CA ARG A 55 -5.86 -4.08 18.61
C ARG A 55 -7.36 -3.82 18.46
N GLY A 56 -7.96 -4.32 17.38
CA GLY A 56 -9.34 -4.02 16.99
C GLY A 56 -9.41 -2.91 15.95
N TRP A 57 -10.44 -2.99 15.11
CA TRP A 57 -10.73 -2.00 14.08
C TRP A 57 -11.54 -0.84 14.66
N ASP A 58 -11.05 0.39 14.47
CA ASP A 58 -11.80 1.62 14.74
C ASP A 58 -12.09 2.39 13.45
N ASP A 59 -12.99 3.38 13.54
CA ASP A 59 -13.43 4.15 12.38
C ASP A 59 -12.29 4.90 11.66
N GLU A 60 -11.25 5.32 12.38
CA GLU A 60 -10.11 6.03 11.82
C GLU A 60 -9.19 5.07 11.05
N LEU A 61 -8.91 3.90 11.63
CA LEU A 61 -8.16 2.83 10.97
C LEU A 61 -8.87 2.35 9.71
N ILE A 62 -10.18 2.08 9.79
CA ILE A 62 -10.99 1.65 8.65
C ILE A 62 -10.98 2.73 7.56
N ASN A 63 -11.19 4.00 7.91
CA ASN A 63 -11.19 5.10 6.95
C ASN A 63 -9.83 5.27 6.27
N THR A 64 -8.74 5.17 7.02
CA THR A 64 -7.37 5.28 6.49
C THR A 64 -7.04 4.08 5.58
N GLN A 65 -7.41 2.88 5.99
CA GLN A 65 -7.23 1.65 5.21
C GLN A 65 -8.00 1.74 3.88
N GLN A 66 -9.26 2.17 3.90
CA GLN A 66 -10.06 2.32 2.68
C GLN A 66 -9.49 3.38 1.72
N LYS A 67 -8.99 4.51 2.25
CA LYS A 67 -8.31 5.53 1.44
C LYS A 67 -7.03 4.99 0.80
N ALA A 68 -6.25 4.21 1.56
CA ALA A 68 -5.03 3.56 1.08
C ALA A 68 -5.33 2.54 -0.03
N LEU A 69 -6.30 1.65 0.18
CA LEU A 69 -6.76 0.69 -0.82
C LEU A 69 -7.27 1.39 -2.09
N SER A 70 -8.07 2.46 -1.95
CA SER A 70 -8.62 3.22 -3.07
C SER A 70 -7.53 3.93 -3.89
N TRP A 71 -6.53 4.52 -3.22
CA TRP A 71 -5.39 5.12 -3.91
C TRP A 71 -4.58 4.05 -4.65
N PHE A 72 -4.27 2.93 -3.98
CA PHE A 72 -3.45 1.87 -4.56
C PHE A 72 -4.13 1.24 -5.77
N ARG A 73 -5.44 0.97 -5.69
CA ARG A 73 -6.25 0.45 -6.80
C ARG A 73 -6.23 1.37 -8.02
N THR A 74 -6.20 2.68 -7.82
CA THR A 74 -6.18 3.67 -8.90
C THR A 74 -4.79 3.82 -9.52
N ASN A 75 -3.74 3.75 -8.69
CA ASN A 75 -2.37 3.91 -9.13
C ASN A 75 -1.84 2.62 -9.82
N ASN A 76 -2.16 1.45 -9.27
CA ASN A 76 -1.71 0.17 -9.78
C ASN A 76 -2.74 -0.93 -9.54
N SER A 77 -3.76 -0.97 -10.40
CA SER A 77 -4.84 -1.96 -10.34
C SER A 77 -4.35 -3.41 -10.46
N LYS A 78 -3.25 -3.66 -11.19
CA LYS A 78 -2.67 -4.99 -11.34
C LYS A 78 -2.06 -5.48 -10.04
N ALA A 79 -1.19 -4.68 -9.43
CA ALA A 79 -0.62 -5.01 -8.13
C ALA A 79 -1.70 -5.10 -7.05
N TYR A 80 -2.75 -4.26 -7.12
CA TYR A 80 -3.88 -4.34 -6.20
C TYR A 80 -4.54 -5.73 -6.27
N MET A 81 -4.93 -6.15 -7.48
CA MET A 81 -5.59 -7.44 -7.68
C MET A 81 -4.71 -8.64 -7.31
N ALA A 82 -3.40 -8.46 -7.36
CA ALA A 82 -2.48 -9.54 -7.10
C ALA A 82 -1.91 -9.58 -5.69
N LEU A 83 -1.98 -8.48 -4.92
CA LEU A 83 -1.41 -8.40 -3.57
C LEU A 83 -2.46 -8.14 -2.49
N LEU A 84 -3.60 -7.54 -2.84
CA LEU A 84 -4.57 -6.95 -1.89
C LEU A 84 -6.04 -7.35 -2.16
N ASP A 85 -6.32 -8.11 -3.22
CA ASP A 85 -7.64 -8.71 -3.53
C ASP A 85 -7.69 -10.16 -3.03
#